data_AF-A0A520DKJ5-F1
#
_entry.id   AF-A0A520DKJ5-F1
#
_cell.length_a   1.000
_cell.length_b   1.000
_cell.length_c   1.000
_cell.angle_alpha   90.00
_cell.angle_beta   90.00
_cell.angle_gamma   90.00
#
_symmetry.space_group_name_H-M   'P 1'
#
loop_
_entity.id
_entity.type
_entity.pdbx_description
1 polymer ?
#
loop_
_entity_poly.entity_id
_entity_poly.type
_entity_poly.pdbx_seq_one_letter_code
_entity_poly.pdbx_strand_id
1 'polypeptide(L)'
;CPSFVTVEGGALKKKAKNKASSPFEMGTLPEPVVPALAAGQVWGVVVAGVGGTGVITIGQLLGMAAHIEGKGIVTQDAAGLAQKGGATWSHALIGDAQSSIRTTRVGTAAADLILAADPLVAVNAETLARMREGRTHVALNTHSTPTAAFVRNANWQNPQENCASQIASLVGLDGLGSFDADAAATSLMGDSLYANPMLLGFAWQRGWLPLQYASLMRAIELNDVAIENNKTAFQWGRRAAHDLESVQKLVSPGQVIEFKKRETVDSLVSRRVAFLTDYQNAAYAETYRAFVAKVQQSESALVGKTGLSEAVARYLFKLMAYKDEYEVARLHTDRAFLDRVEGMFEGDFKLNYHLAPPVIAKKNAKGELQKQKFGPAMLTGFRLLAKLKGLRGTALDVFGRTEERKTERALIGEYRASIEEVIGGLNAGNHATALEIASLPEQIRGYGHVKERNLAAARNRWTELMTQWRHPTTDRAAA
;
A
#
# COMPACT_ATOMS: atom_id res chain seq x y z
N CYS A 1 -13.60 4.71 4.29
CA CYS A 1 -13.46 4.02 3.00
C CYS A 1 -13.96 4.97 1.91
N PRO A 2 -13.12 5.36 0.95
CA PRO A 2 -13.39 6.46 0.01
C PRO A 2 -14.60 6.24 -0.91
N SER A 3 -15.13 5.02 -1.00
CA SER A 3 -16.32 4.71 -1.80
C SER A 3 -17.68 5.06 -1.15
N PHE A 4 -17.67 5.65 0.04
CA PHE A 4 -18.88 5.95 0.83
C PHE A 4 -19.07 7.44 1.14
N VAL A 5 -18.05 8.27 0.93
CA VAL A 5 -18.10 9.70 1.23
C VAL A 5 -17.50 10.49 0.07
N THR A 6 -18.22 11.49 -0.41
CA THR A 6 -17.71 12.49 -1.36
C THR A 6 -17.63 13.83 -0.66
N VAL A 7 -16.46 14.45 -0.75
CA VAL A 7 -16.26 15.85 -0.38
C VAL A 7 -16.60 16.69 -1.61
N GLU A 8 -17.63 17.52 -1.51
CA GLU A 8 -18.01 18.45 -2.58
C GLU A 8 -17.76 19.88 -2.14
N GLY A 9 -17.09 20.67 -2.98
CA GLY A 9 -16.59 21.99 -2.59
C GLY A 9 -15.29 21.91 -1.78
N GLY A 10 -14.78 23.08 -1.41
CA GLY A 10 -13.47 23.24 -0.79
C GLY A 10 -12.29 22.96 -1.72
N ALA A 11 -11.10 23.35 -1.27
CA ALA A 11 -9.83 22.98 -1.88
C ALA A 11 -9.09 22.03 -0.94
N LEU A 12 -8.19 21.20 -1.46
CA LEU A 12 -7.23 20.51 -0.61
C LEU A 12 -6.40 21.57 0.12
N LYS A 13 -6.39 21.50 1.44
CA LYS A 13 -5.62 22.41 2.27
C LYS A 13 -4.17 22.29 1.86
N LYS A 14 -3.62 23.37 1.27
CA LYS A 14 -2.19 23.44 1.01
C LYS A 14 -1.53 23.35 2.39
N LYS A 15 -0.72 22.31 2.61
CA LYS A 15 0.16 22.31 3.79
C LYS A 15 0.85 23.67 3.80
N ALA A 16 0.77 24.38 4.94
CA ALA A 16 1.52 25.61 5.11
C ALA A 16 2.93 25.31 4.61
N LYS A 17 3.45 26.17 3.73
CA LYS A 17 4.89 26.18 3.44
C LYS A 17 5.56 26.51 4.77
N ASN A 18 5.73 25.51 5.64
CA ASN A 18 6.84 25.51 6.55
C ASN A 18 8.02 25.85 5.67
N LYS A 19 8.75 26.89 6.05
CA LYS A 19 9.96 27.30 5.35
C LYS A 19 10.92 26.11 5.49
N ALA A 20 10.73 25.10 4.64
CA ALA A 20 11.52 23.88 4.64
C ALA A 20 12.94 24.37 4.43
N SER A 21 13.85 23.99 5.34
CA SER A 21 15.25 24.37 5.26
C SER A 21 15.73 24.13 3.84
N SER A 22 16.28 25.15 3.19
CA SER A 22 16.73 25.00 1.82
C SER A 22 17.85 23.94 1.78
N PRO A 23 17.88 23.01 0.81
CA PRO A 23 18.97 22.02 0.74
C PRO A 23 20.33 22.71 0.57
N PHE A 24 20.33 23.94 0.04
CA PHE A 24 21.50 24.79 -0.14
C PHE A 24 22.03 25.40 1.18
N GLU A 25 21.23 25.44 2.24
CA GLU A 25 21.60 25.98 3.55
C GLU A 25 22.17 24.90 4.49
N MET A 26 22.20 23.64 4.07
CA MET A 26 22.59 22.47 4.89
C MET A 26 24.08 22.09 4.78
N GLY A 27 24.91 23.02 4.30
CA GLY A 27 26.33 22.83 4.06
C GLY A 27 26.66 22.31 2.66
N THR A 28 27.93 22.36 2.30
CA THR A 28 28.42 21.93 0.98
C THR A 28 28.43 20.40 0.87
N LEU A 29 27.93 19.89 -0.26
CA LEU A 29 27.99 18.46 -0.58
C LEU A 29 29.29 18.14 -1.32
N PRO A 30 29.93 16.99 -1.05
CA PRO A 30 31.08 16.55 -1.83
C PRO A 30 30.67 16.32 -3.29
N GLU A 31 31.54 16.67 -4.24
CA GLU A 31 31.31 16.31 -5.64
C GLU A 31 31.65 14.83 -5.87
N PRO A 32 30.77 14.06 -6.52
CA PRO A 32 31.05 12.67 -6.84
C PRO A 32 32.06 12.57 -7.99
N VAL A 33 32.74 11.42 -8.06
CA VAL A 33 33.51 11.07 -9.26
C VAL A 33 32.52 10.71 -10.36
N VAL A 34 32.45 11.54 -11.40
CA VAL A 34 31.61 11.28 -12.58
C VAL A 34 32.27 10.17 -13.41
N PRO A 35 31.55 9.07 -13.74
CA PRO A 35 32.10 8.01 -14.58
C PRO A 35 32.56 8.54 -15.95
N ALA A 36 33.81 8.26 -16.29
CA ALA A 36 34.34 8.52 -17.63
C ALA A 36 33.97 7.36 -18.56
N LEU A 37 33.51 7.68 -19.77
CA LEU A 37 33.27 6.68 -20.81
C LEU A 37 34.57 6.42 -21.56
N ALA A 38 34.99 5.15 -21.59
CA ALA A 38 36.09 4.72 -22.44
C ALA A 38 35.70 4.80 -23.93
N ALA A 39 36.70 4.83 -24.80
CA ALA A 39 36.47 4.87 -26.24
C ALA A 39 35.61 3.68 -26.71
N GLY A 40 34.50 3.95 -27.40
CA GLY A 40 33.54 2.95 -27.85
C GLY A 40 32.60 2.41 -26.77
N GLN A 41 32.67 2.89 -25.53
CA GLN A 41 31.78 2.47 -24.44
C GLN A 41 30.42 3.19 -24.54
N VAL A 42 29.36 2.44 -24.23
CA VAL A 42 27.99 2.97 -24.14
C VAL A 42 27.44 2.67 -22.75
N TRP A 43 26.93 3.70 -22.09
CA TRP A 43 26.26 3.64 -20.80
C TRP A 43 24.76 3.57 -20.98
N GLY A 44 24.15 2.48 -20.52
CA GLY A 44 22.71 2.26 -20.60
C GLY A 44 21.98 2.73 -19.34
N VAL A 45 21.11 3.73 -19.50
CA VAL A 45 20.19 4.20 -18.46
C VAL A 45 18.77 3.77 -18.79
N VAL A 46 18.05 3.23 -17.80
CA VAL A 46 16.61 2.96 -17.91
C VAL A 46 15.87 3.73 -16.82
N VAL A 47 14.97 4.61 -17.21
CA VAL A 47 14.01 5.24 -16.30
C VAL A 47 12.74 4.40 -16.31
N ALA A 48 12.35 3.83 -15.18
CA ALA A 48 11.23 2.90 -15.07
C ALA A 48 10.21 3.44 -14.06
N GLY A 49 8.98 3.69 -14.50
CA GLY A 49 7.94 4.25 -13.63
C GLY A 49 6.54 4.17 -14.21
N VAL A 50 5.58 4.77 -13.52
CA VAL A 50 4.19 4.81 -13.97
C VAL A 50 3.99 5.96 -14.96
N GLY A 51 3.22 5.72 -16.03
CA GLY A 51 2.91 6.73 -17.04
C GLY A 51 2.26 7.98 -16.43
N GLY A 52 2.73 9.16 -16.85
CA GLY A 52 2.25 10.46 -16.35
C GLY A 52 2.99 11.00 -15.12
N THR A 53 4.03 10.31 -14.61
CA THR A 53 4.83 10.75 -13.45
C THR A 53 6.11 11.53 -13.81
N GLY A 54 6.41 11.70 -15.11
CA GLY A 54 7.62 12.39 -15.57
C GLY A 54 8.79 11.47 -15.97
N VAL A 55 8.55 10.17 -16.15
CA VAL A 55 9.55 9.20 -16.66
C VAL A 55 10.19 9.65 -17.97
N ILE A 56 9.36 10.07 -18.94
CA ILE A 56 9.80 10.56 -20.25
C ILE A 56 10.62 11.85 -20.10
N THR A 57 10.21 12.74 -19.20
CA THR A 57 10.91 14.01 -18.95
C THR A 57 12.33 13.77 -18.45
N ILE A 58 12.57 12.79 -17.57
CA ILE A 58 13.93 12.44 -17.15
C ILE A 58 14.76 11.94 -18.33
N GLY A 59 14.20 11.12 -19.22
CA GLY A 59 14.88 10.69 -20.45
C GLY A 59 15.31 11.86 -21.34
N GLN A 60 14.42 12.85 -21.49
CA GLN A 60 14.72 14.08 -22.24
C GLN A 60 15.82 14.93 -21.57
N LEU A 61 15.80 15.06 -20.24
CA LEU A 61 16.85 15.77 -19.50
C LEU A 61 18.21 15.09 -19.68
N LEU A 62 18.27 13.76 -19.59
CA LEU A 62 19.48 12.99 -19.84
C LEU A 62 19.98 13.21 -21.27
N GLY A 63 19.06 13.21 -22.25
CA GLY A 63 19.42 13.39 -23.65
C GLY A 63 19.98 14.78 -23.95
N MET A 64 19.36 15.82 -23.41
CA MET A 64 19.83 17.20 -23.56
C MET A 64 21.17 17.41 -22.86
N ALA A 65 21.35 16.89 -21.64
CA ALA A 65 22.62 16.98 -20.91
C ALA A 65 23.76 16.27 -21.67
N ALA A 66 23.53 15.07 -22.21
CA ALA A 66 24.50 14.37 -23.05
C ALA A 66 24.83 15.14 -24.33
N HIS A 67 23.82 15.74 -24.97
CA HIS A 67 24.00 16.55 -26.18
C HIS A 67 24.85 17.79 -25.93
N ILE A 68 24.63 18.50 -24.81
CA ILE A 68 25.43 19.66 -24.39
C ILE A 68 26.92 19.29 -24.22
N GLU A 69 27.21 18.07 -23.77
CA GLU A 69 28.58 17.56 -23.61
C GLU A 69 29.21 17.04 -24.91
N GLY A 70 28.49 17.06 -26.04
CA GLY A 70 28.95 16.50 -27.31
C GLY A 70 29.04 14.97 -27.33
N LYS A 71 28.40 14.28 -26.37
CA LYS A 71 28.35 12.82 -26.30
C LYS A 71 27.37 12.24 -27.30
N GLY A 72 27.56 10.97 -27.64
CA GLY A 72 26.55 10.21 -28.37
C GLY A 72 25.32 9.98 -27.49
N ILE A 73 24.12 10.12 -28.07
CA ILE A 73 22.87 9.90 -27.35
C ILE A 73 21.82 9.23 -28.24
N VAL A 74 21.15 8.21 -27.70
CA VAL A 74 19.89 7.70 -28.23
C VAL A 74 18.89 7.55 -27.08
N THR A 75 17.73 8.18 -27.21
CA THR A 75 16.61 8.02 -26.27
C THR A 75 15.46 7.28 -26.95
N GLN A 76 14.88 6.29 -26.28
CA GLN A 76 13.69 5.57 -26.75
C GLN A 76 12.71 5.38 -25.60
N ASP A 77 11.52 5.99 -25.75
CA ASP A 77 10.43 5.82 -24.81
C ASP A 77 9.51 4.65 -25.21
N ALA A 78 9.05 3.91 -24.21
CA ALA A 78 8.07 2.84 -24.36
C ALA A 78 6.99 3.02 -23.29
N ALA A 79 5.73 3.09 -23.70
CA ALA A 79 4.58 3.10 -22.80
C ALA A 79 3.83 1.77 -22.91
N GLY A 80 3.44 1.21 -21.77
CA GLY A 80 2.54 0.06 -21.74
C GLY A 80 1.16 0.40 -22.33
N LEU A 81 0.40 -0.63 -22.71
CA LEU A 81 -0.92 -0.50 -23.36
C LEU A 81 -1.97 0.26 -22.53
N ALA A 82 -1.74 0.48 -21.23
CA ALA A 82 -2.66 1.17 -20.34
C ALA A 82 -2.46 2.69 -20.39
N GLN A 83 -3.49 3.41 -20.81
CA GLN A 83 -3.50 4.88 -21.01
C GLN A 83 -3.29 5.70 -19.72
N LYS A 84 -3.58 5.14 -18.53
CA LYS A 84 -3.27 5.71 -17.21
C LYS A 84 -2.88 4.59 -16.24
N GLY A 85 -1.83 4.81 -15.45
CA GLY A 85 -1.37 3.84 -14.45
C GLY A 85 -0.62 2.63 -15.03
N GLY A 86 -0.28 2.65 -16.33
CA GLY A 86 0.56 1.65 -16.98
C GLY A 86 2.04 1.85 -16.70
N ALA A 87 2.81 0.76 -16.76
CA ALA A 87 4.26 0.83 -16.75
C ALA A 87 4.78 1.62 -17.97
N THR A 88 5.77 2.46 -17.76
CA THR A 88 6.42 3.30 -18.78
C THR A 88 7.93 3.26 -18.55
N TRP A 89 8.66 3.17 -19.64
CA TRP A 89 10.11 3.13 -19.67
C TRP A 89 10.66 4.22 -20.58
N SER A 90 11.72 4.88 -20.14
CA SER A 90 12.57 5.70 -21.00
C SER A 90 13.97 5.09 -21.02
N HIS A 91 14.42 4.66 -22.18
CA HIS A 91 15.78 4.17 -22.37
C HIS A 91 16.66 5.31 -22.87
N ALA A 92 17.82 5.51 -22.26
CA ALA A 92 18.85 6.42 -22.74
C ALA A 92 20.18 5.67 -22.86
N LEU A 93 20.78 5.72 -24.05
CA LEU A 93 22.11 5.18 -24.33
C LEU A 93 23.05 6.37 -24.51
N ILE A 94 24.05 6.49 -23.64
CA ILE A 94 25.03 7.58 -23.66
C ILE A 94 26.38 6.99 -24.08
N GLY A 95 26.87 7.38 -25.25
CA GLY A 95 28.17 6.96 -25.77
C GLY A 95 29.21 8.06 -25.68
N ASP A 96 30.49 7.70 -25.70
CA ASP A 96 31.59 8.65 -25.91
C ASP A 96 31.43 9.42 -27.24
N ALA A 97 30.93 8.73 -28.28
CA ALA A 97 30.58 9.30 -29.58
C ALA A 97 29.28 8.68 -30.12
N GLN A 98 28.60 9.37 -31.04
CA GLN A 98 27.35 8.86 -31.64
C GLN A 98 27.56 7.52 -32.36
N SER A 99 28.70 7.33 -33.02
CA SER A 99 29.05 6.11 -33.76
C SER A 99 29.25 4.88 -32.86
N SER A 100 29.44 5.08 -31.56
CA SER A 100 29.55 4.00 -30.57
C SER A 100 28.21 3.33 -30.26
N ILE A 101 27.10 4.05 -30.45
CA ILE A 101 25.75 3.54 -30.17
C ILE A 101 25.21 2.76 -31.37
N ARG A 102 24.98 1.46 -31.19
CA ARG A 102 24.51 0.54 -32.25
C ARG A 102 23.11 -0.01 -32.03
N THR A 103 22.44 0.41 -30.96
CA THR A 103 21.08 -0.04 -30.61
C THR A 103 20.22 1.16 -30.26
N THR A 104 18.90 0.97 -30.31
CA THR A 104 17.93 2.01 -29.90
C THR A 104 17.45 1.84 -28.47
N ARG A 105 17.64 0.65 -27.90
CA ARG A 105 17.24 0.28 -26.54
C ARG A 105 18.42 -0.30 -25.76
N VAL A 106 18.40 -0.11 -24.43
CA VAL A 106 19.27 -0.84 -23.51
C VAL A 106 19.02 -2.34 -23.63
N GLY A 107 20.09 -3.08 -23.93
CA GLY A 107 20.06 -4.53 -24.14
C GLY A 107 19.80 -5.33 -22.86
N THR A 108 19.64 -6.65 -23.01
CA THR A 108 19.45 -7.56 -21.87
C THR A 108 20.73 -7.58 -21.04
N ALA A 109 20.60 -7.52 -19.71
CA ALA A 109 21.73 -7.48 -18.77
C ALA A 109 22.77 -6.38 -19.08
N ALA A 110 22.32 -5.26 -19.67
CA ALA A 110 23.18 -4.20 -20.18
C ALA A 110 22.88 -2.81 -19.60
N ALA A 111 21.98 -2.69 -18.62
CA ALA A 111 21.79 -1.42 -17.92
C ALA A 111 22.98 -1.18 -16.98
N ASP A 112 23.51 0.03 -17.01
CA ASP A 112 24.50 0.52 -16.05
C ASP A 112 23.80 1.29 -14.92
N LEU A 113 22.67 1.96 -15.22
CA LEU A 113 21.83 2.63 -14.24
C LEU A 113 20.33 2.38 -14.51
N ILE A 114 19.57 2.10 -13.45
CA ILE A 114 18.11 2.11 -13.45
C ILE A 114 17.62 3.16 -12.47
N LEU A 115 16.89 4.16 -12.99
CA LEU A 115 16.11 5.11 -12.21
C LEU A 115 14.71 4.53 -12.01
N ALA A 116 14.53 3.78 -10.93
CA ALA A 116 13.30 3.11 -10.58
C ALA A 116 12.36 4.06 -9.82
N ALA A 117 11.57 4.82 -10.58
CA ALA A 117 10.58 5.77 -10.06
C ALA A 117 9.37 5.09 -9.40
N ASP A 118 9.11 3.82 -9.72
CA ASP A 118 8.07 3.01 -9.06
C ASP A 118 8.59 1.57 -8.79
N PRO A 119 8.44 1.02 -7.56
CA PRO A 119 8.91 -0.31 -7.21
C PRO A 119 8.33 -1.45 -8.06
N LEU A 120 7.06 -1.35 -8.45
CA LEU A 120 6.37 -2.41 -9.19
C LEU A 120 6.79 -2.43 -10.66
N VAL A 121 7.06 -1.26 -11.22
CA VAL A 121 7.65 -1.17 -12.56
C VAL A 121 9.13 -1.61 -12.52
N ALA A 122 9.84 -1.35 -11.42
CA ALA A 122 11.22 -1.80 -11.22
C ALA A 122 11.37 -3.33 -11.23
N VAL A 123 10.43 -4.06 -10.62
CA VAL A 123 10.41 -5.54 -10.63
C VAL A 123 9.63 -6.14 -11.80
N ASN A 124 9.19 -5.33 -12.76
CA ASN A 124 8.61 -5.84 -13.99
C ASN A 124 9.66 -6.66 -14.76
N ALA A 125 9.24 -7.78 -15.37
CA ALA A 125 10.11 -8.64 -16.17
C ALA A 125 10.93 -7.87 -17.23
N GLU A 126 10.36 -6.83 -17.85
CA GLU A 126 11.08 -6.00 -18.82
C GLU A 126 12.24 -5.22 -18.20
N THR A 127 12.06 -4.71 -16.97
CA THR A 127 13.10 -3.98 -16.23
C THR A 127 14.14 -4.94 -15.65
N LEU A 128 13.70 -6.03 -15.03
CA LEU A 128 14.57 -7.06 -14.44
C LEU A 128 15.50 -7.67 -15.49
N ALA A 129 15.02 -7.89 -16.72
CA ALA A 129 15.83 -8.41 -17.81
C ALA A 129 17.02 -7.51 -18.21
N ARG A 130 17.05 -6.24 -17.75
CA ARG A 130 18.15 -5.30 -18.03
C ARG A 130 19.21 -5.27 -16.93
N MET A 131 18.90 -5.83 -15.77
CA MET A 131 19.78 -5.82 -14.59
C MET A 131 20.87 -6.89 -14.69
N ARG A 132 22.05 -6.59 -14.16
CA ARG A 132 23.15 -7.53 -13.97
C ARG A 132 23.98 -7.15 -12.75
N GLU A 133 24.25 -8.12 -11.89
CA GLU A 133 25.19 -7.98 -10.76
C GLU A 133 26.56 -7.51 -11.25
N GLY A 134 27.19 -6.62 -10.47
CA GLY A 134 28.50 -6.04 -10.78
C GLY A 134 28.49 -5.05 -11.95
N ARG A 135 27.33 -4.73 -12.53
CA ARG A 135 27.19 -3.71 -13.59
C ARG A 135 26.11 -2.68 -13.27
N THR A 136 24.90 -3.16 -12.93
CA THR A 136 23.74 -2.29 -12.82
C THR A 136 23.66 -1.66 -11.44
N HIS A 137 23.56 -0.34 -11.40
CA HIS A 137 23.12 0.39 -10.22
C HIS A 137 21.62 0.72 -10.32
N VAL A 138 20.92 0.71 -9.20
CA VAL A 138 19.48 1.01 -9.12
C VAL A 138 19.26 2.09 -8.07
N ALA A 139 18.76 3.25 -8.52
CA ALA A 139 18.17 4.25 -7.64
C ALA A 139 16.66 3.98 -7.55
N LEU A 140 16.21 3.47 -6.40
CA LEU A 140 14.84 3.03 -6.17
C LEU A 140 14.08 4.02 -5.30
N ASN A 141 13.01 4.58 -5.85
CA ASN A 141 11.97 5.18 -5.06
C ASN A 141 11.17 4.08 -4.34
N THR A 142 11.13 4.10 -3.01
CA THR A 142 10.43 3.06 -2.23
C THR A 142 8.93 3.32 -2.11
N HIS A 143 8.45 4.50 -2.51
CA HIS A 143 7.03 4.80 -2.52
C HIS A 143 6.33 3.94 -3.57
N SER A 144 5.22 3.29 -3.20
CA SER A 144 4.41 2.60 -4.20
C SER A 144 2.98 3.10 -4.18
N THR A 145 2.54 3.48 -5.38
CA THR A 145 1.18 3.90 -5.63
C THR A 145 0.32 2.64 -5.85
N PRO A 146 -0.91 2.55 -5.31
CA PRO A 146 -1.80 1.42 -5.58
C PRO A 146 -2.06 1.28 -7.09
N THR A 147 -1.72 0.13 -7.68
CA THR A 147 -1.92 -0.13 -9.12
C THR A 147 -3.37 -0.47 -9.44
N ALA A 148 -3.75 -0.46 -10.72
CA ALA A 148 -5.08 -0.90 -11.15
C ALA A 148 -5.44 -2.33 -10.70
N ALA A 149 -4.43 -3.19 -10.46
CA ALA A 149 -4.61 -4.54 -9.93
C ALA A 149 -5.16 -4.54 -8.49
N PHE A 150 -4.80 -3.55 -7.65
CA PHE A 150 -5.34 -3.37 -6.30
C PHE A 150 -6.88 -3.24 -6.30
N VAL A 151 -7.44 -2.57 -7.30
CA VAL A 151 -8.90 -2.35 -7.40
C VAL A 151 -9.65 -3.64 -7.74
N ARG A 152 -9.00 -4.60 -8.41
CA ARG A 152 -9.65 -5.82 -8.93
C ARG A 152 -9.35 -7.08 -8.12
N ASN A 153 -8.27 -7.12 -7.34
CA ASN A 153 -7.84 -8.31 -6.61
C ASN A 153 -8.01 -8.12 -5.09
N ALA A 154 -9.04 -8.74 -4.51
CA ALA A 154 -9.31 -8.69 -3.07
C ALA A 154 -8.23 -9.35 -2.19
N ASN A 155 -7.35 -10.16 -2.78
CA ASN A 155 -6.22 -10.81 -2.14
C ASN A 155 -4.88 -10.15 -2.50
N TRP A 156 -4.89 -8.95 -3.09
CA TRP A 156 -3.67 -8.24 -3.43
C TRP A 156 -2.85 -7.95 -2.16
N GLN A 157 -1.69 -8.58 -2.07
CA GLN A 157 -0.68 -8.27 -1.07
C GLN A 157 0.25 -7.21 -1.66
N ASN A 158 0.60 -6.21 -0.86
CA ASN A 158 1.48 -5.14 -1.29
C ASN A 158 2.92 -5.68 -1.43
N PRO A 159 3.48 -5.81 -2.64
CA PRO A 159 4.79 -6.44 -2.84
C PRO A 159 5.98 -5.56 -2.39
N GLN A 160 5.73 -4.38 -1.81
CA GLN A 160 6.74 -3.36 -1.50
C GLN A 160 7.96 -3.90 -0.73
N GLU A 161 7.74 -4.68 0.33
CA GLU A 161 8.83 -5.26 1.14
C GLU A 161 9.67 -6.28 0.34
N ASN A 162 9.08 -6.89 -0.69
CA ASN A 162 9.76 -7.85 -1.56
C ASN A 162 10.45 -7.19 -2.76
N CYS A 163 10.04 -5.99 -3.19
CA CYS A 163 10.60 -5.37 -4.40
C CYS A 163 12.06 -4.97 -4.21
N ALA A 164 12.37 -4.28 -3.12
CA ALA A 164 13.74 -3.87 -2.81
C ALA A 164 14.65 -5.08 -2.57
N SER A 165 14.17 -6.10 -1.86
CA SER A 165 14.93 -7.33 -1.61
C SER A 165 15.16 -8.15 -2.89
N GLN A 166 14.18 -8.21 -3.79
CA GLN A 166 14.33 -8.85 -5.10
C GLN A 166 15.32 -8.11 -6.00
N ILE A 167 15.32 -6.78 -5.98
CA ILE A 167 16.32 -6.01 -6.74
C ILE A 167 17.71 -6.22 -6.13
N ALA A 168 17.83 -6.14 -4.80
CA ALA A 168 19.08 -6.36 -4.10
C ALA A 168 19.68 -7.75 -4.38
N SER A 169 18.85 -8.80 -4.52
CA SER A 169 19.34 -10.13 -4.87
C SER A 169 19.82 -10.26 -6.32
N LEU A 170 19.44 -9.34 -7.21
CA LEU A 170 19.84 -9.33 -8.63
C LEU A 170 21.04 -8.43 -8.92
N VAL A 171 21.19 -7.30 -8.22
CA VAL A 171 22.27 -6.33 -8.46
C VAL A 171 23.30 -6.25 -7.33
N GLY A 172 23.06 -6.94 -6.22
CA GLY A 172 23.84 -6.82 -4.98
C GLY A 172 23.39 -5.64 -4.12
N LEU A 173 23.71 -5.69 -2.82
CA LEU A 173 23.38 -4.61 -1.88
C LEU A 173 24.03 -3.28 -2.25
N ASP A 174 25.27 -3.32 -2.74
CA ASP A 174 26.01 -2.12 -3.17
C ASP A 174 25.46 -1.52 -4.47
N GLY A 175 24.80 -2.35 -5.29
CA GLY A 175 24.14 -1.94 -6.52
C GLY A 175 22.80 -1.23 -6.27
N LEU A 176 22.24 -1.28 -5.06
CA LEU A 176 20.94 -0.71 -4.74
C LEU A 176 21.05 0.49 -3.79
N GLY A 177 20.50 1.63 -4.21
CA GLY A 177 20.26 2.78 -3.35
C GLY A 177 18.77 3.10 -3.35
N SER A 178 18.17 3.27 -2.18
CA SER A 178 16.72 3.45 -2.08
C SER A 178 16.31 4.48 -1.03
N PHE A 179 15.28 5.26 -1.33
CA PHE A 179 14.61 6.14 -0.37
C PHE A 179 13.19 6.46 -0.84
N ASP A 180 12.34 6.98 0.06
CA ASP A 180 10.97 7.40 -0.29
C ASP A 180 11.02 8.80 -0.93
N ALA A 181 11.20 8.85 -2.25
CA ALA A 181 11.34 10.08 -3.01
C ALA A 181 10.02 10.86 -3.08
N ASP A 182 8.87 10.18 -3.17
CA ASP A 182 7.55 10.83 -3.13
C ASP A 182 7.28 11.48 -1.76
N ALA A 183 7.57 10.78 -0.66
CA ALA A 183 7.40 11.35 0.67
C ALA A 183 8.33 12.55 0.87
N ALA A 184 9.58 12.46 0.40
CA ALA A 184 10.52 13.57 0.43
C ALA A 184 10.03 14.77 -0.40
N ALA A 185 9.61 14.54 -1.65
CA ALA A 185 9.09 15.57 -2.53
C ALA A 185 7.81 16.23 -1.97
N THR A 186 6.88 15.43 -1.46
CA THR A 186 5.64 15.93 -0.86
C THR A 186 5.89 16.72 0.41
N SER A 187 6.80 16.26 1.28
CA SER A 187 7.07 16.92 2.57
C SER A 187 7.92 18.18 2.42
N LEU A 188 8.97 18.13 1.60
CA LEU A 188 9.96 19.20 1.47
C LEU A 188 9.59 20.23 0.40
N MET A 189 8.85 19.82 -0.63
CA MET A 189 8.53 20.65 -1.80
C MET A 189 7.03 20.85 -2.02
N GLY A 190 6.19 20.09 -1.33
CA GLY A 190 4.73 20.20 -1.38
C GLY A 190 4.08 19.50 -2.57
N ASP A 191 4.83 18.80 -3.41
CA ASP A 191 4.33 18.11 -4.60
C ASP A 191 5.20 16.88 -4.93
N SER A 192 4.56 15.74 -5.21
CA SER A 192 5.21 14.48 -5.56
C SER A 192 5.83 14.48 -6.95
N LEU A 193 5.46 15.42 -7.84
CA LEU A 193 6.06 15.55 -9.18
C LEU A 193 7.58 15.76 -9.16
N TYR A 194 8.12 16.24 -8.04
CA TYR A 194 9.56 16.45 -7.86
C TYR A 194 10.33 15.19 -7.44
N ALA A 195 9.67 14.04 -7.25
CA ALA A 195 10.31 12.77 -6.87
C ALA A 195 11.31 12.28 -7.93
N ASN A 196 10.97 12.40 -9.23
CA ASN A 196 11.85 11.95 -10.31
C ASN A 196 13.13 12.79 -10.45
N PRO A 197 13.08 14.13 -10.41
CA PRO A 197 14.27 14.96 -10.28
C PRO A 197 15.11 14.65 -9.02
N MET A 198 14.47 14.38 -7.87
CA MET A 198 15.18 13.91 -6.66
C MET A 198 15.91 12.59 -6.91
N LEU A 199 15.25 11.62 -7.56
CA LEU A 199 15.87 10.33 -7.86
C LEU A 199 17.07 10.46 -8.81
N LEU A 200 16.96 11.36 -9.81
CA LEU A 200 18.07 11.68 -10.72
C LEU A 200 19.26 12.31 -9.95
N GLY A 201 18.99 13.26 -9.04
CA GLY A 201 20.02 13.87 -8.20
C GLY A 201 20.68 12.87 -7.25
N PHE A 202 19.92 11.93 -6.71
CA PHE A 202 20.43 10.83 -5.88
C PHE A 202 21.43 9.95 -6.68
N ALA A 203 21.04 9.50 -7.87
CA ALA A 203 21.90 8.67 -8.71
C ALA A 203 23.17 9.42 -9.16
N TRP A 204 23.05 10.71 -9.45
CA TRP A 204 24.20 11.55 -9.80
C TRP A 204 25.18 11.67 -8.64
N GLN A 205 24.71 11.95 -7.42
CA GLN A 205 25.57 12.05 -6.23
C GLN A 205 26.23 10.73 -5.83
N ARG A 206 25.63 9.60 -6.19
CA ARG A 206 26.26 8.27 -6.04
C ARG A 206 27.35 7.99 -7.07
N GLY A 207 27.51 8.86 -8.09
CA GLY A 207 28.45 8.66 -9.18
C GLY A 207 28.01 7.60 -10.20
N TRP A 208 26.70 7.39 -10.36
CA TRP A 208 26.17 6.34 -11.26
C TRP A 208 25.78 6.83 -12.66
N LEU A 209 26.03 8.11 -12.95
CA LEU A 209 25.62 8.75 -14.20
C LEU A 209 26.80 9.47 -14.84
N PRO A 210 27.18 9.15 -16.09
CA PRO A 210 28.34 9.72 -16.77
C PRO A 210 28.00 11.09 -17.38
N LEU A 211 27.46 12.02 -16.59
CA LEU A 211 27.10 13.37 -17.02
C LEU A 211 27.54 14.38 -15.96
N GLN A 212 27.98 15.55 -16.41
CA GLN A 212 28.44 16.64 -15.56
C GLN A 212 27.27 17.36 -14.90
N TYR A 213 27.50 17.87 -13.69
CA TYR A 213 26.51 18.65 -12.95
C TYR A 213 25.99 19.83 -13.79
N ALA A 214 26.90 20.59 -14.39
CA ALA A 214 26.57 21.79 -15.17
C ALA A 214 25.64 21.47 -16.34
N SER A 215 25.85 20.35 -17.03
CA SER A 215 25.03 19.92 -18.16
C SER A 215 23.62 19.52 -17.73
N LEU A 216 23.50 18.83 -16.59
CA LEU A 216 22.20 18.47 -16.02
C LEU A 216 21.42 19.70 -15.56
N MET A 217 22.09 20.66 -14.90
CA MET A 217 21.46 21.92 -14.51
C MET A 217 21.02 22.73 -15.73
N ARG A 218 21.85 22.78 -16.78
CA ARG A 218 21.52 23.45 -18.03
C ARG A 218 20.36 22.77 -18.77
N ALA A 219 20.29 21.44 -18.76
CA ALA A 219 19.16 20.70 -19.33
C ALA A 219 17.85 21.02 -18.59
N ILE A 220 17.88 21.16 -17.26
CA ILE A 220 16.71 21.58 -16.46
C ILE A 220 16.27 22.99 -16.83
N GLU A 221 17.21 23.92 -17.03
CA GLU A 221 16.90 25.29 -17.47
C GLU A 221 16.25 25.31 -18.86
N LEU A 222 16.80 24.55 -19.82
CA LEU A 222 16.30 24.49 -21.19
C LEU A 222 14.93 23.81 -21.30
N ASN A 223 14.57 22.97 -20.33
CA ASN A 223 13.24 22.36 -20.26
C ASN A 223 12.15 23.38 -19.90
N ASP A 224 12.51 24.56 -19.37
CA ASP A 224 11.62 25.71 -19.12
C ASP A 224 10.35 25.43 -18.30
N VAL A 225 10.41 24.43 -17.41
CA VAL A 225 9.30 24.07 -16.52
C VAL A 225 9.77 24.04 -15.08
N ALA A 226 9.20 24.93 -14.25
CA ALA A 226 9.45 25.01 -12.80
C ALA A 226 10.94 24.88 -12.43
N ILE A 227 11.81 25.59 -13.17
CA ILE A 227 13.27 25.43 -13.19
C ILE A 227 13.86 25.36 -11.78
N GLU A 228 13.57 26.36 -10.95
CA GLU A 228 14.12 26.46 -9.59
C GLU A 228 13.66 25.32 -8.67
N ASN A 229 12.41 24.85 -8.83
CA ASN A 229 11.93 23.71 -8.07
C ASN A 229 12.60 22.41 -8.54
N ASN A 230 12.78 22.21 -9.85
CA ASN A 230 13.49 21.03 -10.36
C ASN A 230 14.97 20.99 -9.93
N LYS A 231 15.65 22.15 -9.92
CA LYS A 231 17.02 22.27 -9.36
C LYS A 231 17.06 21.96 -7.87
N THR A 232 16.10 22.49 -7.11
CA THR A 232 15.98 22.23 -5.66
C THR A 232 15.70 20.76 -5.39
N ALA A 233 14.83 20.12 -6.18
CA ALA A 233 14.54 18.70 -6.11
C ALA A 233 15.78 17.85 -6.39
N PHE A 234 16.52 18.15 -7.46
CA PHE A 234 17.78 17.48 -7.75
C PHE A 234 18.77 17.57 -6.57
N GLN A 235 18.88 18.74 -5.94
CA GLN A 235 19.76 18.94 -4.78
C GLN A 235 19.30 18.17 -3.53
N TRP A 236 18.00 18.05 -3.28
CA TRP A 236 17.48 17.16 -2.25
C TRP A 236 17.83 15.70 -2.50
N GLY A 237 17.75 15.28 -3.77
CA GLY A 237 18.23 13.98 -4.23
C GLY A 237 19.69 13.73 -3.87
N ARG A 238 20.56 14.70 -4.18
CA ARG A 238 21.97 14.65 -3.81
C ARG A 238 22.17 14.54 -2.29
N ARG A 239 21.44 15.33 -1.51
CA ARG A 239 21.52 15.25 -0.04
C ARG A 239 21.10 13.86 0.46
N ALA A 240 20.03 13.29 -0.08
CA ALA A 240 19.57 11.95 0.30
C ALA A 240 20.59 10.84 -0.03
N ALA A 241 21.39 11.00 -1.08
CA ALA A 241 22.47 10.06 -1.41
C ALA A 241 23.66 10.16 -0.44
N HIS A 242 23.96 11.36 0.06
CA HIS A 242 25.08 11.61 0.96
C HIS A 242 24.75 11.36 2.44
N ASP A 243 23.58 11.82 2.88
CA ASP A 243 23.13 11.83 4.28
C ASP A 243 21.60 11.65 4.31
N LEU A 244 21.16 10.41 4.07
CA LEU A 244 19.75 10.04 4.06
C LEU A 244 19.07 10.30 5.41
N GLU A 245 19.78 10.09 6.52
CA GLU A 245 19.24 10.26 7.87
C GLU A 245 18.83 11.72 8.13
N SER A 246 19.64 12.69 7.68
CA SER A 246 19.27 14.11 7.79
C SER A 246 17.99 14.45 7.02
N VAL A 247 17.82 13.89 5.82
CA VAL A 247 16.62 14.12 5.00
C VAL A 247 15.41 13.47 5.66
N GLN A 248 15.54 12.24 6.16
CA GLN A 248 14.45 11.53 6.85
C GLN A 248 13.94 12.28 8.08
N LYS A 249 14.85 12.89 8.87
CA LYS A 249 14.48 13.72 10.03
C LYS A 249 13.60 14.92 9.65
N LEU A 250 13.80 15.50 8.47
CA LEU A 250 13.00 16.63 7.96
C LEU A 250 11.66 16.17 7.37
N VAL A 251 11.65 15.00 6.71
CA VAL A 251 10.45 14.45 6.07
C VAL A 251 9.44 13.95 7.11
N SER A 252 9.93 13.33 8.20
CA SER A 252 9.13 12.80 9.30
C SER A 252 9.70 13.23 10.66
N PRO A 253 9.56 14.51 11.06
CA PRO A 253 10.00 14.97 12.37
C PRO A 253 9.10 14.33 13.45
N GLY A 254 9.54 13.20 14.01
CA GLY A 254 8.85 12.52 15.12
C GLY A 254 8.49 11.05 14.93
N GLN A 255 8.83 10.39 13.82
CA GLN A 255 8.81 8.92 13.81
C GLN A 255 10.09 8.40 14.47
N VAL A 256 10.05 8.35 15.80
CA VAL A 256 10.88 7.39 16.55
C VAL A 256 10.61 6.03 15.92
N ILE A 257 11.67 5.32 15.52
CA ILE A 257 11.59 3.92 15.09
C ILE A 257 11.06 3.14 16.29
N GLU A 258 9.74 3.06 16.40
CA GLU A 258 9.08 2.25 17.40
C GLU A 258 9.30 0.81 16.94
N PHE A 259 10.23 0.12 17.59
CA PHE A 259 10.34 -1.33 17.48
C PHE A 259 8.97 -1.91 17.84
N LYS A 260 8.15 -2.20 16.82
CA LYS A 260 6.87 -2.87 17.01
C LYS A 260 7.17 -4.21 17.65
N LYS A 261 7.05 -4.26 18.98
CA LYS A 261 7.10 -5.51 19.73
C LYS A 261 6.14 -6.47 19.06
N ARG A 262 6.57 -7.72 18.87
CA ARG A 262 5.75 -8.78 18.29
C ARG A 262 4.40 -8.78 19.01
N GLU A 263 3.32 -8.58 18.27
CA GLU A 263 1.97 -8.49 18.84
C GLU A 263 1.65 -9.82 19.53
N THR A 264 1.51 -9.81 20.86
CA THR A 264 1.13 -10.99 21.64
C THR A 264 -0.37 -11.23 21.53
N VAL A 265 -0.82 -12.47 21.76
CA VAL A 265 -2.25 -12.81 21.86
C VAL A 265 -2.97 -11.89 22.86
N ASP A 266 -2.34 -11.62 24.01
CA ASP A 266 -2.93 -10.75 25.03
C ASP A 266 -3.13 -9.32 24.52
N SER A 267 -2.10 -8.72 23.90
CA SER A 267 -2.20 -7.36 23.33
C SER A 267 -3.28 -7.27 22.24
N LEU A 268 -3.40 -8.33 21.44
CA LEU A 268 -4.40 -8.48 20.39
C LEU A 268 -5.82 -8.57 20.97
N VAL A 269 -6.01 -9.37 22.03
CA VAL A 269 -7.29 -9.55 22.73
C VAL A 269 -7.69 -8.26 23.44
N SER A 270 -6.80 -7.62 24.20
CA SER A 270 -7.08 -6.37 24.93
C SER A 270 -7.57 -5.27 23.99
N ARG A 271 -6.89 -5.07 22.84
CA ARG A 271 -7.30 -4.08 21.84
C ARG A 271 -8.69 -4.36 21.28
N ARG A 272 -9.03 -5.63 21.07
CA ARG A 272 -10.33 -6.05 20.52
C ARG A 272 -11.44 -6.00 21.55
N VAL A 273 -11.16 -6.26 22.82
CA VAL A 273 -12.09 -6.08 23.93
C VAL A 273 -12.49 -4.61 24.04
N ALA A 274 -11.52 -3.69 23.98
CA ALA A 274 -11.79 -2.26 23.96
C ALA A 274 -12.70 -1.89 22.78
N PHE A 275 -12.36 -2.35 21.57
CA PHE A 275 -13.18 -2.11 20.39
C PHE A 275 -14.60 -2.67 20.51
N LEU A 276 -14.76 -3.92 20.98
CA LEU A 276 -16.07 -4.56 21.12
C LEU A 276 -16.93 -3.92 22.22
N THR A 277 -16.29 -3.32 23.23
CA THR A 277 -16.96 -2.54 24.27
C THR A 277 -17.55 -1.27 23.68
N ASP A 278 -16.78 -0.56 22.85
CA ASP A 278 -17.26 0.61 22.12
C ASP A 278 -18.32 0.25 21.08
N TYR A 279 -18.14 -0.88 20.40
CA TYR A 279 -19.05 -1.41 19.39
C TYR A 279 -20.43 -1.71 19.99
N GLN A 280 -20.50 -2.47 21.08
CA GLN A 280 -21.74 -2.85 21.74
C GLN A 280 -21.70 -2.45 23.23
N ASN A 281 -21.06 -3.25 24.07
CA ASN A 281 -20.90 -3.04 25.51
C ASN A 281 -19.86 -4.02 26.11
N ALA A 282 -19.53 -3.85 27.38
CA ALA A 282 -18.54 -4.66 28.09
C ALA A 282 -18.92 -6.15 28.16
N ALA A 283 -20.21 -6.48 28.34
CA ALA A 283 -20.69 -7.85 28.38
C ALA A 283 -20.46 -8.58 27.04
N TYR A 284 -20.68 -7.90 25.91
CA TYR A 284 -20.41 -8.45 24.58
C TYR A 284 -18.92 -8.71 24.38
N ALA A 285 -18.07 -7.76 24.77
CA ALA A 285 -16.61 -7.91 24.72
C ALA A 285 -16.10 -9.05 25.63
N GLU A 286 -16.76 -9.28 26.76
CA GLU A 286 -16.44 -10.40 27.66
C GLU A 286 -16.69 -11.76 26.99
N THR A 287 -17.79 -11.91 26.24
CA THR A 287 -18.05 -13.17 25.52
C THR A 287 -16.95 -13.51 24.52
N TYR A 288 -16.36 -12.50 23.89
CA TYR A 288 -15.19 -12.64 23.03
C TYR A 288 -13.97 -13.07 23.82
N ARG A 289 -13.64 -12.35 24.90
CA ARG A 289 -12.47 -12.64 25.75
C ARG A 289 -12.51 -14.05 26.31
N ALA A 290 -13.65 -14.44 26.88
CA ALA A 290 -13.85 -15.76 27.47
C ALA A 290 -13.69 -16.88 26.42
N PHE A 291 -14.19 -16.67 25.20
CA PHE A 291 -14.05 -17.67 24.15
C PHE A 291 -12.60 -17.83 23.68
N VAL A 292 -11.87 -16.74 23.49
CA VAL A 292 -10.44 -16.81 23.12
C VAL A 292 -9.63 -17.46 24.23
N ALA A 293 -9.90 -17.13 25.50
CA ALA A 293 -9.24 -17.75 26.64
C ALA A 293 -9.47 -19.28 26.70
N LYS A 294 -10.70 -19.74 26.41
CA LYS A 294 -11.03 -21.17 26.31
C LYS A 294 -10.18 -21.87 25.23
N VAL A 295 -10.06 -21.27 24.05
CA VAL A 295 -9.21 -21.81 22.97
C VAL A 295 -7.73 -21.82 23.36
N GLN A 296 -7.25 -20.75 23.99
CA GLN A 296 -5.87 -20.64 24.46
C GLN A 296 -5.54 -21.71 25.49
N GLN A 297 -6.48 -22.03 26.39
CA GLN A 297 -6.31 -23.12 27.35
C GLN A 297 -6.19 -24.47 26.63
N SER A 298 -7.06 -24.77 25.66
CA SER A 298 -6.98 -26.00 24.87
C SER A 298 -5.71 -26.11 24.02
N GLU A 299 -5.25 -25.00 23.44
CA GLU A 299 -4.03 -24.97 22.63
C GLU A 299 -2.76 -25.02 23.49
N SER A 300 -2.79 -24.46 24.71
CA SER A 300 -1.62 -24.44 25.62
C SER A 300 -1.13 -25.84 26.02
N ALA A 301 -2.00 -26.84 25.98
CA ALA A 301 -1.63 -28.24 26.17
C ALA A 301 -0.70 -28.78 25.05
N LEU A 302 -0.63 -28.10 23.91
CA LEU A 302 0.26 -28.37 22.79
C LEU A 302 1.44 -27.39 22.84
N VAL A 303 2.55 -27.84 23.44
CA VAL A 303 3.74 -27.01 23.71
C VAL A 303 4.20 -26.22 22.48
N GLY A 304 4.29 -24.89 22.63
CA GLY A 304 4.96 -24.00 21.67
C GLY A 304 4.12 -23.46 20.51
N LYS A 305 2.79 -23.65 20.49
CA LYS A 305 1.91 -23.13 19.42
C LYS A 305 0.87 -22.13 19.95
N THR A 306 0.74 -20.98 19.29
CA THR A 306 -0.30 -19.95 19.55
C THR A 306 -1.16 -19.63 18.34
N GLY A 307 -0.89 -20.30 17.21
CA GLY A 307 -1.49 -19.96 15.92
C GLY A 307 -3.01 -20.08 15.89
N LEU A 308 -3.58 -21.09 16.57
CA LEU A 308 -5.02 -21.27 16.63
C LEU A 308 -5.68 -20.17 17.45
N SER A 309 -5.11 -19.84 18.61
CA SER A 309 -5.59 -18.75 19.47
C SER A 309 -5.53 -17.41 18.76
N GLU A 310 -4.45 -17.12 18.03
CA GLU A 310 -4.30 -15.91 17.22
C GLU A 310 -5.34 -15.84 16.09
N ALA A 311 -5.57 -16.95 15.38
CA ALA A 311 -6.56 -17.06 14.33
C ALA A 311 -7.97 -16.85 14.88
N VAL A 312 -8.37 -17.59 15.93
CA VAL A 312 -9.69 -17.43 16.55
C VAL A 312 -9.88 -16.02 17.08
N ALA A 313 -8.88 -15.46 17.77
CA ALA A 313 -8.94 -14.08 18.22
C ALA A 313 -9.25 -13.16 17.03
N ARG A 314 -8.61 -13.37 15.87
CA ARG A 314 -8.75 -12.54 14.67
C ARG A 314 -10.08 -12.67 13.99
N TYR A 315 -10.51 -13.90 13.77
CA TYR A 315 -11.67 -14.17 12.94
C TYR A 315 -12.97 -14.10 13.72
N LEU A 316 -12.99 -14.52 14.98
CA LEU A 316 -14.15 -14.28 15.84
C LEU A 316 -14.42 -12.77 15.99
N PHE A 317 -13.38 -11.96 16.19
CA PHE A 317 -13.54 -10.51 16.25
C PHE A 317 -14.13 -9.94 14.96
N LYS A 318 -13.65 -10.37 13.78
CA LYS A 318 -14.20 -9.93 12.49
C LYS A 318 -15.68 -10.29 12.32
N LEU A 319 -16.08 -11.46 12.79
CA LEU A 319 -17.47 -11.90 12.76
C LEU A 319 -18.35 -11.13 13.75
N MET A 320 -17.84 -10.85 14.95
CA MET A 320 -18.56 -10.11 16.00
C MET A 320 -18.67 -8.61 15.71
N ALA A 321 -17.66 -8.01 15.08
CA ALA A 321 -17.62 -6.59 14.72
C ALA A 321 -18.11 -6.36 13.27
N TYR A 322 -19.22 -7.01 12.88
CA TYR A 322 -19.81 -6.79 11.57
C TYR A 322 -20.34 -5.36 11.45
N LYS A 323 -20.19 -4.76 10.26
CA LYS A 323 -20.50 -3.35 10.01
C LYS A 323 -21.98 -3.16 9.71
N ASP A 324 -22.76 -3.10 10.76
CA ASP A 324 -24.17 -2.74 10.69
C ASP A 324 -24.41 -1.23 10.66
N GLU A 325 -25.67 -0.86 10.57
CA GLU A 325 -26.10 0.52 10.44
C GLU A 325 -25.65 1.37 11.65
N TYR A 326 -25.68 0.80 12.85
CA TYR A 326 -25.21 1.44 14.08
C TYR A 326 -23.70 1.67 14.08
N GLU A 327 -22.92 0.67 13.65
CA GLU A 327 -21.46 0.78 13.58
C GLU A 327 -21.01 1.71 12.46
N VAL A 328 -21.66 1.65 11.30
CA VAL A 328 -21.43 2.60 10.20
C VAL A 328 -21.69 4.02 10.69
N ALA A 329 -22.77 4.25 11.42
CA ALA A 329 -23.06 5.54 12.02
C ALA A 329 -21.96 6.00 12.97
N ARG A 330 -21.56 5.13 13.92
CA ARG A 330 -20.48 5.42 14.88
C ARG A 330 -19.19 5.83 14.18
N LEU A 331 -18.77 5.07 13.18
CA LEU A 331 -17.54 5.31 12.42
C LEU A 331 -17.55 6.63 11.62
N HIS A 332 -18.70 7.05 11.08
CA HIS A 332 -18.81 8.33 10.36
C HIS A 332 -18.96 9.53 11.32
N THR A 333 -19.34 9.29 12.57
CA THR A 333 -19.43 10.33 13.61
C THR A 333 -18.20 10.42 14.51
N ASP A 334 -17.21 9.55 14.28
CA ASP A 334 -15.94 9.57 15.01
C ASP A 334 -15.20 10.89 14.75
N ARG A 335 -14.82 11.58 15.83
CA ARG A 335 -14.05 12.83 15.75
C ARG A 335 -12.73 12.63 15.02
N ALA A 336 -12.05 11.51 15.23
CA ALA A 336 -10.80 11.23 14.54
C ALA A 336 -10.98 11.14 13.01
N PHE A 337 -12.16 10.78 12.53
CA PHE A 337 -12.48 10.83 11.10
C PHE A 337 -12.75 12.27 10.64
N LEU A 338 -13.62 13.00 11.34
CA LEU A 338 -14.00 14.37 10.99
C LEU A 338 -12.81 15.33 11.04
N ASP A 339 -12.00 15.26 12.09
CA ASP A 339 -10.80 16.09 12.27
C ASP A 339 -9.78 15.85 11.15
N ARG A 340 -9.66 14.60 10.65
CA ARG A 340 -8.81 14.29 9.50
C ARG A 340 -9.34 14.92 8.22
N VAL A 341 -10.65 14.88 8.00
CA VAL A 341 -11.25 15.51 6.82
C VAL A 341 -11.08 17.03 6.89
N GLU A 342 -11.40 17.65 8.02
CA GLU A 342 -11.21 19.10 8.26
C GLU A 342 -9.74 19.52 8.17
N GLY A 343 -8.81 18.63 8.56
CA GLY A 343 -7.38 18.85 8.39
C GLY A 343 -6.90 18.80 6.93
N MET A 344 -7.60 18.06 6.06
CA MET A 344 -7.22 17.86 4.65
C MET A 344 -7.81 18.89 3.69
N PHE A 345 -8.92 19.55 4.04
CA PHE A 345 -9.65 20.45 3.15
C PHE A 345 -9.79 21.85 3.76
N GLU A 346 -9.78 22.88 2.92
CA GLU A 346 -10.00 24.28 3.28
C GLU A 346 -11.14 24.90 2.47
N GLY A 347 -11.74 25.97 2.99
CA GLY A 347 -12.91 26.62 2.41
C GLY A 347 -14.23 25.89 2.72
N ASP A 348 -15.29 26.28 2.02
CA ASP A 348 -16.63 25.72 2.21
C ASP A 348 -16.75 24.36 1.49
N PHE A 349 -16.58 23.27 2.24
CA PHE A 349 -16.81 21.91 1.76
C PHE A 349 -18.00 21.24 2.44
N LYS A 350 -18.63 20.30 1.72
CA LYS A 350 -19.78 19.53 2.19
C LYS A 350 -19.50 18.04 2.03
N LEU A 351 -19.82 17.27 3.08
CA LEU A 351 -19.76 15.82 3.05
C LEU A 351 -21.07 15.22 2.56
N ASN A 352 -20.99 14.47 1.48
CA ASN A 352 -22.09 13.65 0.96
C ASN A 352 -21.78 12.18 1.20
N TYR A 353 -22.79 11.43 1.63
CA TYR A 353 -22.67 10.02 1.98
C TYR A 353 -23.38 9.16 0.94
N HIS A 354 -22.74 8.08 0.49
CA HIS A 354 -23.29 7.16 -0.51
C HIS A 354 -23.70 5.86 0.17
N LEU A 355 -25.01 5.71 0.40
CA LEU A 355 -25.57 4.61 1.18
C LEU A 355 -26.58 3.84 0.33
N ALA A 356 -26.77 2.56 0.63
CA ALA A 356 -27.83 1.75 0.05
C ALA A 356 -28.68 1.15 1.18
N PRO A 357 -29.52 1.95 1.88
CA PRO A 357 -30.30 1.46 3.01
C PRO A 357 -31.27 0.35 2.55
N PRO A 358 -31.23 -0.87 3.11
CA PRO A 358 -32.01 -2.01 2.59
C PRO A 358 -33.52 -1.77 2.51
N VAL A 359 -34.06 -0.88 3.35
CA VAL A 359 -35.49 -0.56 3.43
C VAL A 359 -35.95 0.38 2.31
N ILE A 360 -35.06 1.21 1.76
CA ILE A 360 -35.43 2.34 0.87
C ILE A 360 -34.71 2.25 -0.49
N ALA A 361 -33.56 1.58 -0.55
CA ALA A 361 -32.73 1.55 -1.75
C ALA A 361 -33.38 0.74 -2.88
N LYS A 362 -33.37 1.33 -4.09
CA LYS A 362 -33.81 0.67 -5.31
C LYS A 362 -32.89 -0.49 -5.65
N LYS A 363 -33.44 -1.55 -6.26
CA LYS A 363 -32.66 -2.66 -6.80
C LYS A 363 -32.40 -2.47 -8.30
N ASN A 364 -31.24 -2.89 -8.79
CA ASN A 364 -30.94 -2.94 -10.22
C ASN A 364 -31.60 -4.16 -10.89
N ALA A 365 -31.42 -4.32 -12.21
CA ALA A 365 -31.96 -5.44 -12.98
C ALA A 365 -31.46 -6.83 -12.51
N LYS A 366 -30.37 -6.88 -11.73
CA LYS A 366 -29.80 -8.09 -11.13
C LYS A 366 -30.26 -8.31 -9.68
N GLY A 367 -31.16 -7.46 -9.16
CA GLY A 367 -31.65 -7.54 -7.78
C GLY A 367 -30.75 -6.90 -6.72
N GLU A 368 -29.66 -6.23 -7.12
CA GLU A 368 -28.66 -5.66 -6.22
C GLU A 368 -29.06 -4.23 -5.78
N LEU A 369 -28.86 -3.90 -4.49
CA LEU A 369 -29.16 -2.57 -3.96
C LEU A 369 -28.27 -1.49 -4.60
N GLN A 370 -28.88 -0.41 -5.05
CA GLN A 370 -28.20 0.75 -5.62
C GLN A 370 -27.89 1.79 -4.55
N LYS A 371 -26.67 2.33 -4.58
CA LYS A 371 -26.26 3.44 -3.71
C LYS A 371 -26.99 4.72 -4.11
N GLN A 372 -27.40 5.46 -3.10
CA GLN A 372 -28.03 6.78 -3.20
C GLN A 372 -27.17 7.80 -2.45
N LYS A 373 -27.18 9.03 -2.96
CA LYS A 373 -26.47 10.16 -2.36
C LYS A 373 -27.33 10.80 -1.27
N PHE A 374 -26.77 10.90 -0.07
CA PHE A 374 -27.35 11.60 1.09
C PHE A 374 -26.49 12.83 1.41
N GLY A 375 -27.14 13.97 1.63
CA GLY A 375 -26.44 15.23 1.92
C GLY A 375 -25.86 15.30 3.35
N PRO A 376 -25.25 16.45 3.71
CA PRO A 376 -24.59 16.65 5.01
C PRO A 376 -25.47 16.41 6.23
N ALA A 377 -26.79 16.63 6.12
CA ALA A 377 -27.76 16.37 7.19
C ALA A 377 -27.75 14.91 7.68
N MET A 378 -27.27 13.96 6.86
CA MET A 378 -27.13 12.56 7.24
C MET A 378 -26.20 12.38 8.44
N LEU A 379 -25.22 13.26 8.65
CA LEU A 379 -24.34 13.20 9.82
C LEU A 379 -25.11 13.34 11.13
N THR A 380 -26.14 14.20 11.17
CA THR A 380 -27.02 14.34 12.34
C THR A 380 -27.81 13.05 12.58
N GLY A 381 -28.30 12.42 11.50
CA GLY A 381 -28.94 11.10 11.56
C GLY A 381 -28.01 10.03 12.11
N PHE A 382 -26.75 9.99 11.66
CA PHE A 382 -25.74 9.08 12.19
C PHE A 382 -25.43 9.34 13.66
N ARG A 383 -25.38 10.60 14.12
CA ARG A 383 -25.14 10.91 15.55
C ARG A 383 -26.25 10.34 16.44
N LEU A 384 -27.50 10.41 15.98
CA LEU A 384 -28.62 9.79 16.69
C LEU A 384 -28.52 8.27 16.63
N LEU A 385 -28.31 7.70 15.44
CA LEU A 385 -28.26 6.26 15.23
C LEU A 385 -27.12 5.59 16.00
N ALA A 386 -25.94 6.21 16.09
CA ALA A 386 -24.81 5.70 16.85
C ALA A 386 -25.11 5.53 18.34
N LYS A 387 -25.97 6.39 18.92
CA LYS A 387 -26.41 6.27 20.32
C LYS A 387 -27.40 5.12 20.54
N LEU A 388 -28.07 4.68 19.48
CA LEU A 388 -29.05 3.59 19.51
C LEU A 388 -28.43 2.20 19.36
N LYS A 389 -27.10 2.06 19.47
CA LYS A 389 -26.40 0.76 19.40
C LYS A 389 -26.96 -0.30 20.37
N GLY A 390 -27.55 0.12 21.49
CA GLY A 390 -28.19 -0.80 22.45
C GLY A 390 -29.41 -1.53 21.89
N LEU A 391 -30.02 -1.03 20.81
CA LEU A 391 -31.11 -1.72 20.12
C LEU A 391 -30.65 -2.94 19.33
N ARG A 392 -29.36 -3.04 18.98
CA ARG A 392 -28.79 -4.13 18.18
C ARG A 392 -29.17 -5.49 18.76
N GLY A 393 -29.76 -6.35 17.94
CA GLY A 393 -30.16 -7.70 18.32
C GLY A 393 -31.38 -7.79 19.24
N THR A 394 -32.03 -6.66 19.58
CA THR A 394 -33.29 -6.64 20.36
C THR A 394 -34.51 -6.73 19.43
N ALA A 395 -35.71 -6.92 19.99
CA ALA A 395 -36.95 -6.92 19.21
C ALA A 395 -37.22 -5.58 18.48
N LEU A 396 -36.64 -4.48 18.99
CA LEU A 396 -36.72 -3.14 18.43
C LEU A 396 -35.67 -2.86 17.34
N ASP A 397 -34.80 -3.85 17.04
CA ASP A 397 -33.84 -3.78 15.94
C ASP A 397 -34.55 -3.99 14.59
N VAL A 398 -35.01 -2.90 13.97
CA VAL A 398 -35.66 -2.96 12.65
C VAL A 398 -34.66 -3.40 11.57
N PHE A 399 -33.40 -2.96 11.67
CA PHE A 399 -32.35 -3.30 10.70
C PHE A 399 -31.94 -4.77 10.83
N GLY A 400 -31.94 -5.30 12.06
CA GLY A 400 -31.60 -6.67 12.38
C GLY A 400 -32.54 -7.73 11.81
N ARG A 401 -33.70 -7.34 11.22
CA ARG A 401 -34.68 -8.26 10.62
C ARG A 401 -34.35 -8.68 9.20
N THR A 402 -33.37 -8.04 8.54
CA THR A 402 -32.93 -8.43 7.20
C THR A 402 -32.24 -9.79 7.22
N GLU A 403 -32.32 -10.53 6.10
CA GLU A 403 -31.65 -11.84 5.97
C GLU A 403 -30.12 -11.72 6.12
N GLU A 404 -29.52 -10.63 5.63
CA GLU A 404 -28.09 -10.35 5.81
C GLU A 404 -27.71 -10.28 7.30
N ARG A 405 -28.46 -9.50 8.11
CA ARG A 405 -28.18 -9.35 9.55
C ARG A 405 -28.47 -10.62 10.34
N LYS A 406 -29.51 -11.38 9.98
CA LYS A 406 -29.77 -12.69 10.58
C LYS A 406 -28.61 -13.65 10.30
N THR A 407 -28.14 -13.69 9.06
CA THR A 407 -27.02 -14.53 8.63
C THR A 407 -25.73 -14.15 9.37
N GLU A 408 -25.41 -12.86 9.51
CA GLU A 408 -24.24 -12.40 10.26
C GLU A 408 -24.29 -12.82 11.74
N ARG A 409 -25.44 -12.70 12.40
CA ARG A 409 -25.61 -13.15 13.79
C ARG A 409 -25.50 -14.67 13.92
N ALA A 410 -26.11 -15.42 12.99
CA ALA A 410 -26.02 -16.88 12.97
C ALA A 410 -24.57 -17.33 12.77
N LEU A 411 -23.81 -16.67 11.88
CA LEU A 411 -22.42 -16.99 11.55
C LEU A 411 -21.49 -16.92 12.77
N ILE A 412 -21.75 -16.02 13.73
CA ILE A 412 -21.00 -15.96 14.99
C ILE A 412 -21.22 -17.26 15.79
N GLY A 413 -22.46 -17.73 15.88
CA GLY A 413 -22.82 -18.96 16.58
C GLY A 413 -22.28 -20.21 15.88
N GLU A 414 -22.47 -20.31 14.56
CA GLU A 414 -21.96 -21.38 13.71
C GLU A 414 -20.43 -21.51 13.83
N TYR A 415 -19.71 -20.36 13.81
CA TYR A 415 -18.26 -20.32 14.00
C TYR A 415 -17.85 -20.80 15.39
N ARG A 416 -18.48 -20.29 16.45
CA ARG A 416 -18.16 -20.70 17.81
C ARG A 416 -18.40 -22.20 18.01
N ALA A 417 -19.53 -22.73 17.55
CA ALA A 417 -19.83 -24.16 17.63
C ALA A 417 -18.78 -25.02 16.90
N SER A 418 -18.35 -24.60 15.71
CA SER A 418 -17.31 -25.32 14.96
C SER A 418 -15.97 -25.30 15.70
N ILE A 419 -15.57 -24.15 16.27
CA ILE A 419 -14.34 -24.06 17.05
C ILE A 419 -14.44 -24.86 18.35
N GLU A 420 -15.60 -24.93 18.99
CA GLU A 420 -15.81 -25.77 20.18
C GLU A 420 -15.64 -27.27 19.88
N GLU A 421 -16.12 -27.73 18.72
CA GLU A 421 -15.88 -29.09 18.25
C GLU A 421 -14.38 -29.32 17.97
N VAL A 422 -13.72 -28.38 17.30
CA VAL A 422 -12.29 -28.45 16.97
C VAL A 422 -11.41 -28.50 18.22
N ILE A 423 -11.65 -27.65 19.21
CA ILE A 423 -10.83 -27.67 20.44
C ILE A 423 -11.07 -28.92 21.30
N GLY A 424 -12.23 -29.58 21.15
CA GLY A 424 -12.53 -30.84 21.83
C GLY A 424 -11.71 -32.04 21.32
N GLY A 425 -11.28 -32.01 20.06
CA GLY A 425 -10.47 -33.05 19.42
C GLY A 425 -9.04 -32.63 19.09
N LEU A 426 -8.58 -31.49 19.59
CA LEU A 426 -7.31 -30.88 19.20
C LEU A 426 -6.10 -31.70 19.70
N ASN A 427 -5.16 -31.98 18.80
CA ASN A 427 -3.89 -32.63 19.10
C ASN A 427 -2.76 -32.08 18.18
N ALA A 428 -1.53 -32.56 18.37
CA ALA A 428 -0.38 -32.06 17.62
C ALA A 428 -0.46 -32.33 16.11
N GLY A 429 -1.10 -33.43 15.69
CA GLY A 429 -1.19 -33.88 14.30
C GLY A 429 -2.29 -33.21 13.48
N ASN A 430 -3.34 -32.70 14.13
CA ASN A 430 -4.46 -32.02 13.45
C ASN A 430 -4.45 -30.49 13.61
N HIS A 431 -3.46 -29.92 14.33
CA HIS A 431 -3.35 -28.49 14.57
C HIS A 431 -3.41 -27.62 13.29
N ALA A 432 -2.81 -28.08 12.18
CA ALA A 432 -2.84 -27.38 10.91
C ALA A 432 -4.27 -27.27 10.33
N THR A 433 -5.06 -28.35 10.41
CA THR A 433 -6.46 -28.35 9.98
C THR A 433 -7.31 -27.47 10.88
N ALA A 434 -7.06 -27.48 12.20
CA ALA A 434 -7.74 -26.59 13.14
C ALA A 434 -7.51 -25.11 12.79
N LEU A 435 -6.25 -24.76 12.44
CA LEU A 435 -5.88 -23.42 12.02
C LEU A 435 -6.59 -23.01 10.72
N GLU A 436 -6.69 -23.91 9.75
CA GLU A 436 -7.39 -23.66 8.48
C GLU A 436 -8.88 -23.40 8.72
N ILE A 437 -9.55 -24.22 9.55
CA ILE A 437 -10.95 -24.03 9.96
C ILE A 437 -11.12 -22.67 10.65
N ALA A 438 -10.25 -22.35 11.61
CA ALA A 438 -10.31 -21.07 12.32
C ALA A 438 -10.12 -19.86 11.40
N SER A 439 -9.41 -20.03 10.28
CA SER A 439 -9.08 -18.97 9.33
C SER A 439 -10.11 -18.76 8.22
N LEU A 440 -11.11 -19.63 8.10
CA LEU A 440 -12.17 -19.55 7.08
C LEU A 440 -12.87 -18.19 6.97
N PRO A 441 -13.19 -17.47 8.06
CA PRO A 441 -13.87 -16.19 7.95
C PRO A 441 -13.07 -15.14 7.16
N GLU A 442 -11.77 -15.37 6.92
CA GLU A 442 -10.97 -14.51 6.06
C GLU A 442 -11.48 -14.41 4.63
N GLN A 443 -12.15 -15.46 4.14
CA GLN A 443 -12.69 -15.53 2.79
C GLN A 443 -13.99 -14.73 2.66
N ILE A 444 -14.66 -14.43 3.78
CA ILE A 444 -15.96 -13.75 3.83
C ILE A 444 -15.76 -12.22 3.84
N ARG A 445 -15.21 -11.69 2.74
CA ARG A 445 -14.94 -10.25 2.54
C ARG A 445 -16.01 -9.59 1.68
N GLY A 446 -16.08 -8.26 1.77
CA GLY A 446 -17.00 -7.44 0.96
C GLY A 446 -18.28 -7.06 1.70
N TYR A 447 -19.25 -6.50 0.97
CA TYR A 447 -20.55 -6.03 1.46
C TYR A 447 -21.67 -6.45 0.49
N GLY A 448 -22.89 -6.66 1.00
CA GLY A 448 -24.05 -7.05 0.19
C GLY A 448 -23.77 -8.30 -0.66
N HIS A 449 -24.15 -8.26 -1.95
CA HIS A 449 -24.01 -9.38 -2.89
C HIS A 449 -22.58 -9.96 -3.00
N VAL A 450 -21.54 -9.13 -2.82
CA VAL A 450 -20.14 -9.61 -2.82
C VAL A 450 -19.88 -10.50 -1.61
N LYS A 451 -20.38 -10.10 -0.44
CA LYS A 451 -20.26 -10.88 0.79
C LYS A 451 -21.09 -12.16 0.72
N GLU A 452 -22.31 -12.09 0.19
CA GLU A 452 -23.17 -13.26 -0.02
C GLU A 452 -22.50 -14.33 -0.89
N ARG A 453 -21.93 -13.92 -2.03
CA ARG A 453 -21.18 -14.82 -2.91
C ARG A 453 -19.98 -15.46 -2.20
N ASN A 454 -19.21 -14.65 -1.48
CA ASN A 454 -18.04 -15.14 -0.75
C ASN A 454 -18.42 -16.06 0.42
N LEU A 455 -19.52 -15.77 1.11
CA LEU A 455 -20.07 -16.61 2.17
C LEU A 455 -20.51 -17.97 1.63
N ALA A 456 -21.19 -18.01 0.47
CA ALA A 456 -21.60 -19.26 -0.16
C ALA A 456 -20.39 -20.15 -0.48
N ALA A 457 -19.33 -19.57 -1.06
CA ALA A 457 -18.09 -20.30 -1.31
C ALA A 457 -17.40 -20.76 -0.02
N ALA A 458 -17.33 -19.90 1.00
CA ALA A 458 -16.74 -20.23 2.28
C ALA A 458 -17.50 -21.34 3.03
N ARG A 459 -18.84 -21.40 2.92
CA ARG A 459 -19.67 -22.46 3.52
C ARG A 459 -19.37 -23.84 2.94
N ASN A 460 -19.13 -23.94 1.63
CA ASN A 460 -18.72 -25.19 1.00
C ASN A 460 -17.38 -25.66 1.59
N ARG A 461 -16.38 -24.77 1.62
CA ARG A 461 -15.06 -25.08 2.19
C ARG A 461 -15.12 -25.42 3.69
N TRP A 462 -16.00 -24.74 4.43
CA TRP A 462 -16.24 -25.04 5.84
C TRP A 462 -16.75 -26.47 6.03
N THR A 463 -17.73 -26.87 5.23
CA THR A 463 -18.32 -28.22 5.29
C THR A 463 -17.27 -29.29 4.95
N GLU A 464 -16.45 -29.05 3.92
CA GLU A 464 -15.32 -29.93 3.57
C GLU A 464 -14.33 -30.08 4.72
N LEU A 465 -13.86 -28.97 5.31
CA LEU A 465 -12.87 -28.99 6.38
C LEU A 465 -13.40 -29.64 7.66
N MET A 466 -14.66 -29.40 8.02
CA MET A 466 -15.28 -30.07 9.18
C MET A 466 -15.49 -31.56 8.91
N THR A 467 -15.77 -31.97 7.67
CA THR A 467 -15.84 -33.38 7.30
C THR A 467 -14.46 -34.03 7.42
N GLN A 468 -13.41 -33.36 6.92
CA GLN A 468 -12.03 -33.80 7.07
C GLN A 468 -11.59 -33.88 8.54
N TRP A 469 -12.06 -32.95 9.38
CA TRP A 469 -11.80 -32.96 10.81
C TRP A 469 -12.41 -34.19 11.51
N ARG A 470 -13.66 -34.53 11.17
CA ARG A 470 -14.40 -35.69 11.73
C ARG A 470 -13.91 -37.02 11.18
N HIS A 471 -13.48 -37.03 9.92
CA HIS A 471 -12.99 -38.20 9.20
C HIS A 471 -11.59 -37.91 8.65
N PRO A 472 -10.56 -37.89 9.51
CA PRO A 472 -9.19 -37.68 9.06
C PRO A 472 -8.81 -38.86 8.15
N THR A 473 -8.67 -38.61 6.86
CA THR A 473 -8.11 -39.59 5.93
C THR A 473 -6.66 -39.84 6.32
N THR A 474 -6.33 -41.10 6.56
CA THR A 474 -4.99 -41.62 6.92
C THR A 474 -3.93 -41.48 5.80
N ASP A 475 -4.05 -40.50 4.91
CA ASP A 475 -3.26 -40.42 3.67
C ASP A 475 -2.36 -39.17 3.58
N ARG A 476 -1.61 -38.88 4.64
CA ARG A 476 -0.47 -37.94 4.59
C ARG A 476 0.74 -38.38 5.41
N ALA A 477 0.91 -39.69 5.58
CA ALA A 477 2.13 -40.29 6.12
C ALA A 477 2.90 -41.05 5.01
N ALA A 478 3.08 -40.43 3.83
CA ALA A 478 4.07 -40.83 2.83
C ALA A 478 4.08 -39.80 1.68
N ALA A 479 4.97 -38.81 1.77
CA ALA A 479 5.66 -38.16 0.65
C ALA A 479 6.69 -37.17 1.19
#